data_AF-A0A6I9QSC0-F1
#
_entry.id   AF-A0A6I9QSC0-F1
#
_cell.length_a   1.000
_cell.length_b   1.000
_cell.length_c   1.000
_cell.angle_alpha   90.00
_cell.angle_beta   90.00
_cell.angle_gamma   90.00
#
_symmetry.space_group_name_H-M   'P 1'
#
loop_
_entity.id
_entity.type
_entity.pdbx_description
1 polymer ?
#
loop_
_entity_poly.entity_id
_entity_poly.type
_entity_poly.pdbx_seq_one_letter_code
_entity_poly.pdbx_strand_id
1 'polypeptide(L)'
;MATYSFQITKAKIKQIQAKESSQVSSFEIISALIWQCLAKIRKDKEPTLVTICKNDPLVKRSGLLSNELKIGTVVSDFFPFKVAVSELASMIAKQQVIGTKMIEDLVEGESETPNFIIYGANLTFIDIEGVPLYELELKDQKPIHVDFSIDGVGDEGAVLVLQCPQKTYGSGGSGGKMVMLSLP
;
A
#
# COMPACT_ATOMS: atom_id res chain seq x y z
N MET A 1 17.28 5.93 5.77
CA MET A 1 16.47 4.82 5.26
C MET A 1 17.23 4.05 4.19
N ALA A 2 17.09 2.73 4.23
CA ALA A 2 17.46 1.85 3.13
C ALA A 2 16.18 1.37 2.42
N THR A 3 16.25 1.28 1.08
CA THR A 3 15.14 0.80 0.26
C THR A 3 15.45 -0.61 -0.24
N TYR A 4 14.50 -1.52 -0.03
CA TYR A 4 14.57 -2.92 -0.48
C TYR A 4 13.36 -3.23 -1.35
N SER A 5 13.54 -4.07 -2.36
CA SER A 5 12.42 -4.55 -3.17
C SER A 5 12.52 -6.05 -3.43
N PHE A 6 11.37 -6.72 -3.42
CA PHE A 6 11.28 -8.15 -3.74
C PHE A 6 9.95 -8.51 -4.40
N GLN A 7 10.00 -9.52 -5.26
CA GLN A 7 8.85 -9.96 -6.04
C GLN A 7 8.13 -11.13 -5.35
N ILE A 8 6.81 -11.09 -5.37
CA ILE A 8 5.95 -12.19 -4.96
C ILE A 8 5.22 -12.71 -6.20
N THR A 9 5.46 -13.97 -6.54
CA THR A 9 4.82 -14.59 -7.70
C THR A 9 3.32 -14.78 -7.47
N LYS A 10 2.54 -14.78 -8.55
CA LYS A 10 1.08 -15.04 -8.49
C LYS A 10 0.75 -16.36 -7.78
N ALA A 11 1.53 -17.41 -8.02
CA ALA A 11 1.35 -18.70 -7.37
C ALA A 11 1.54 -18.60 -5.85
N LYS A 12 2.55 -17.83 -5.41
CA LYS A 12 2.80 -17.61 -3.99
C LYS A 12 1.70 -16.78 -3.33
N ILE A 13 1.21 -15.75 -4.01
CA ILE A 13 0.07 -14.94 -3.54
C ILE A 13 -1.16 -15.83 -3.36
N LYS A 14 -1.50 -16.65 -4.36
CA LYS A 14 -2.63 -17.58 -4.26
C LYS A 14 -2.46 -18.59 -3.13
N GLN A 15 -1.25 -19.10 -2.93
CA GLN A 15 -0.95 -20.00 -1.80
C GLN A 15 -1.19 -19.31 -0.46
N ILE A 16 -0.76 -18.05 -0.31
CA ILE A 16 -0.95 -17.24 0.90
C ILE A 16 -2.44 -16.98 1.13
N GLN A 17 -3.17 -16.54 0.10
CA GLN A 17 -4.62 -16.30 0.19
C GLN A 17 -5.39 -17.57 0.56
N ALA A 18 -5.04 -18.73 -0.01
CA ALA A 18 -5.67 -20.00 0.33
C ALA A 18 -5.41 -20.42 1.80
N LYS A 19 -4.27 -20.03 2.36
CA LYS A 19 -3.88 -20.37 3.74
C LYS A 19 -4.52 -19.44 4.77
N GLU A 20 -4.48 -18.13 4.53
CA GLU A 20 -4.86 -17.14 5.55
C GLU A 20 -6.31 -16.68 5.36
N SER A 21 -6.69 -16.20 4.17
CA SER A 21 -8.07 -15.85 3.82
C SER A 21 -8.20 -15.53 2.34
N SER A 22 -9.14 -16.18 1.64
CA SER A 22 -9.44 -15.92 0.23
C SER A 22 -10.32 -14.69 0.01
N GLN A 23 -10.80 -14.05 1.09
CA GLN A 23 -11.75 -12.93 1.02
C GLN A 23 -11.07 -11.56 0.99
N VAL A 24 -9.76 -11.50 1.22
CA VAL A 24 -8.97 -10.25 1.24
C VAL A 24 -8.09 -10.14 -0.01
N SER A 25 -7.83 -8.90 -0.46
CA SER A 25 -7.02 -8.67 -1.66
C SER A 25 -5.54 -8.97 -1.41
N SER A 26 -4.75 -8.95 -2.48
CA SER A 26 -3.31 -9.10 -2.40
C SER A 26 -2.66 -8.00 -1.55
N PHE A 27 -3.15 -6.77 -1.65
CA PHE A 27 -2.64 -5.65 -0.87
C PHE A 27 -2.77 -5.90 0.63
N GLU A 28 -3.97 -6.26 1.10
CA GLU A 28 -4.23 -6.41 2.52
C GLU A 28 -3.43 -7.56 3.12
N ILE A 29 -3.34 -8.70 2.41
CA ILE A 29 -2.63 -9.87 2.93
C ILE A 29 -1.12 -9.67 2.95
N ILE A 30 -0.56 -8.98 1.93
CA ILE A 30 0.86 -8.64 1.88
C ILE A 30 1.19 -7.64 2.99
N SER A 31 0.36 -6.60 3.14
CA SER A 31 0.53 -5.58 4.18
C SER A 31 0.46 -6.18 5.59
N ALA A 32 -0.52 -7.05 5.84
CA ALA A 32 -0.65 -7.77 7.11
C ALA A 32 0.55 -8.65 7.43
N LEU A 33 1.08 -9.38 6.45
CA LEU A 33 2.29 -10.19 6.63
C LEU A 33 3.51 -9.33 6.97
N ILE A 34 3.69 -8.23 6.24
CA ILE A 34 4.83 -7.33 6.47
C ILE A 34 4.71 -6.67 7.83
N TRP A 35 3.52 -6.18 8.21
CA TRP A 35 3.27 -5.62 9.53
C TRP A 35 3.56 -6.64 10.64
N GLN A 36 3.08 -7.87 10.51
CA GLN A 36 3.37 -8.93 11.48
C GLN A 36 4.87 -9.26 11.55
N CYS A 37 5.58 -9.26 10.42
CA CYS A 37 7.01 -9.51 10.36
C CYS A 37 7.83 -8.39 11.00
N LEU A 38 7.51 -7.12 10.68
CA LEU A 38 8.14 -5.96 11.31
C LEU A 38 7.93 -6.01 12.83
N ALA A 39 6.71 -6.33 13.28
CA ALA A 39 6.38 -6.50 14.69
C ALA A 39 7.23 -7.52 15.42
N LYS A 40 7.54 -8.64 14.75
CA LYS A 40 8.42 -9.67 15.31
C LYS A 40 9.86 -9.18 15.42
N ILE A 41 10.33 -8.39 14.45
CA ILE A 41 11.70 -7.90 14.38
C ILE A 41 11.92 -6.75 15.37
N ARG A 42 10.97 -5.81 15.47
CA ARG A 42 11.06 -4.59 16.29
C ARG A 42 10.62 -4.79 17.75
N LYS A 43 9.97 -5.92 18.08
CA LYS A 43 9.54 -6.28 19.44
C LYS A 43 8.67 -5.17 20.06
N ASP A 44 9.06 -4.63 21.23
CA ASP A 44 8.29 -3.66 22.01
C ASP A 44 8.26 -2.24 21.40
N LYS A 45 8.96 -2.03 20.27
CA LYS A 45 9.00 -0.74 19.55
C LYS A 45 8.09 -0.71 18.31
N GLU A 46 7.29 -1.74 18.08
CA GLU A 46 6.48 -1.83 16.87
C GLU A 46 5.29 -0.85 16.87
N PRO A 47 4.98 -0.21 15.73
CA PRO A 47 3.73 0.51 15.55
C PRO A 47 2.51 -0.40 15.66
N THR A 48 1.67 -0.16 16.68
CA THR A 48 0.32 -0.71 16.80
C THR A 48 -0.69 0.05 15.94
N LEU A 49 -0.31 1.23 15.43
CA LEU A 49 -1.08 2.07 14.54
C LEU A 49 -0.35 2.21 13.21
N VAL A 50 -1.04 1.94 12.10
CA VAL A 50 -0.50 2.07 10.75
C VAL A 50 -1.40 2.92 9.87
N THR A 51 -0.80 3.62 8.91
CA THR A 51 -1.53 4.37 7.88
C THR A 51 -1.63 3.55 6.61
N ILE A 52 -2.81 3.57 5.99
CA ILE A 52 -3.10 2.87 4.76
C ILE A 52 -3.53 3.87 3.69
N CYS A 53 -2.82 3.89 2.58
CA CYS A 53 -3.08 4.74 1.43
C CYS A 53 -3.54 3.86 0.27
N LYS A 54 -4.76 4.08 -0.24
CA LYS A 54 -5.31 3.35 -1.39
C LYS A 54 -5.91 4.32 -2.39
N ASN A 55 -5.94 3.97 -3.67
CA ASN A 55 -6.77 4.71 -4.62
C ASN A 55 -8.25 4.48 -4.29
N ASP A 56 -9.06 5.53 -4.36
CA ASP A 56 -10.50 5.43 -4.19
C ASP A 56 -11.14 4.87 -5.48
N PRO A 57 -11.72 3.65 -5.47
CA PRO A 57 -12.34 3.08 -6.65
C PRO A 57 -13.64 3.79 -7.06
N LEU A 58 -14.23 4.62 -6.18
CA LEU A 58 -15.47 5.34 -6.44
C LEU A 58 -15.25 6.65 -7.21
N VAL A 59 -14.02 7.17 -7.21
CA VAL A 59 -13.71 8.38 -7.96
C VAL A 59 -13.55 8.01 -9.44
N LYS A 60 -14.46 8.53 -10.26
CA LYS A 60 -14.36 8.38 -11.70
C LYS A 60 -13.24 9.29 -12.20
N ARG A 61 -12.23 8.70 -12.84
CA ARG A 61 -11.20 9.45 -13.56
C ARG A 61 -11.88 10.36 -14.59
N SER A 62 -11.96 11.65 -14.28
CA SER A 62 -12.60 12.67 -15.11
C SER A 62 -11.65 13.22 -16.19
N GLY A 63 -10.43 12.67 -16.29
CA GLY A 63 -9.35 13.19 -17.11
C GLY A 63 -8.60 14.36 -16.47
N LEU A 64 -9.11 14.91 -15.36
CA LEU A 64 -8.43 15.87 -14.53
C LEU A 64 -7.46 15.14 -13.59
N LEU A 65 -6.23 15.64 -13.49
CA LEU A 65 -5.28 15.17 -12.49
C LEU A 65 -5.74 15.67 -11.12
N SER A 66 -6.15 14.77 -10.24
CA SER A 66 -6.60 15.09 -8.89
C SER A 66 -6.10 14.06 -7.89
N ASN A 67 -6.11 14.41 -6.61
CA ASN A 67 -5.75 13.50 -5.52
C ASN A 67 -6.95 12.60 -5.19
N GLU A 68 -6.99 11.41 -5.79
CA GLU A 68 -8.04 10.41 -5.58
C GLU A 68 -7.65 9.40 -4.48
N LEU A 69 -6.76 9.79 -3.56
CA LEU A 69 -6.20 8.90 -2.55
C LEU A 69 -7.10 8.84 -1.32
N LYS A 70 -7.51 7.64 -0.97
CA LYS A 70 -8.17 7.30 0.28
C LYS A 70 -7.15 6.93 1.34
N ILE A 71 -7.02 7.78 2.35
CA ILE A 71 -6.14 7.57 3.49
C ILE A 71 -6.97 7.03 4.66
N GLY A 72 -6.49 5.97 5.29
CA GLY A 72 -7.09 5.41 6.48
C GLY A 72 -6.04 5.06 7.52
N THR A 73 -6.53 4.75 8.72
CA THR A 73 -5.69 4.22 9.80
C THR A 73 -6.24 2.91 10.29
N VAL A 74 -5.33 2.08 10.81
CA VAL A 74 -5.66 0.80 11.43
C VAL A 74 -4.92 0.73 12.75
N VAL A 75 -5.67 0.55 13.84
CA VAL A 75 -5.12 0.34 15.19
C VAL A 75 -5.28 -1.13 15.54
N SER A 76 -4.24 -1.74 16.07
CA SER A 76 -4.31 -3.05 16.70
C SER A 76 -4.26 -2.92 18.22
N ASP A 77 -5.29 -3.44 18.89
CA ASP A 77 -5.36 -3.48 20.36
C ASP A 77 -4.37 -4.47 20.97
N PHE A 78 -3.78 -5.33 20.14
CA PHE A 78 -2.78 -6.32 20.51
C PHE A 78 -1.48 -6.08 19.75
N PHE A 79 -0.39 -6.69 20.22
CA PHE A 79 0.85 -6.68 19.46
C PHE A 79 0.64 -7.37 18.11
N PRO A 80 0.91 -6.70 16.96
CA PRO A 80 0.60 -7.26 15.64
C PRO A 80 1.24 -8.64 15.41
N PHE A 81 2.40 -8.91 16.02
CA PHE A 81 3.06 -10.22 15.90
C PHE A 81 2.28 -11.41 16.49
N LYS A 82 1.33 -11.15 17.41
CA LYS A 82 0.47 -12.15 18.05
C LYS A 82 -0.88 -12.32 17.34
N VAL A 83 -1.25 -11.37 16.49
CA VAL A 83 -2.54 -11.37 15.79
C VAL A 83 -2.43 -12.23 14.53
N ALA A 84 -3.49 -12.97 14.20
CA ALA A 84 -3.53 -13.76 12.97
C ALA A 84 -3.43 -12.85 11.74
N VAL A 85 -2.74 -13.32 10.68
CA VAL A 85 -2.55 -12.52 9.45
C VAL A 85 -3.90 -12.20 8.80
N SER A 86 -4.84 -13.15 8.82
CA SER A 86 -6.19 -12.96 8.30
C SER A 86 -6.99 -11.89 9.05
N GLU A 87 -6.80 -11.80 10.36
CA GLU A 87 -7.41 -10.79 11.20
C GLU A 87 -6.81 -9.41 10.92
N LEU A 88 -5.47 -9.28 10.88
CA LEU A 88 -4.81 -8.04 10.48
C LEU A 88 -5.22 -7.60 9.08
N ALA A 89 -5.29 -8.52 8.11
CA ALA A 89 -5.73 -8.21 6.75
C ALA A 89 -7.19 -7.72 6.71
N SER A 90 -8.07 -8.31 7.52
CA SER A 90 -9.46 -7.86 7.67
C SER A 90 -9.55 -6.46 8.29
N MET A 91 -8.70 -6.15 9.26
CA MET A 91 -8.59 -4.81 9.86
C MET A 91 -8.12 -3.77 8.83
N ILE A 92 -7.13 -4.12 7.99
CA ILE A 92 -6.65 -3.27 6.89
C ILE A 92 -7.75 -3.09 5.82
N ALA A 93 -8.52 -4.12 5.51
CA ALA A 93 -9.65 -4.00 4.58
C ALA A 93 -10.74 -3.05 5.11
N LYS A 94 -10.97 -3.08 6.44
CA LYS A 94 -11.95 -2.26 7.15
C LYS A 94 -11.36 -0.97 7.73
N GLN A 95 -10.22 -0.50 7.21
CA GLN A 95 -9.51 0.68 7.71
C GLN A 95 -10.46 1.84 8.01
N GLN A 96 -10.21 2.54 9.10
CA GLN A 96 -10.96 3.75 9.41
C GLN A 96 -10.45 4.86 8.49
N VAL A 97 -11.28 5.27 7.55
CA VAL A 97 -10.96 6.33 6.59
C VAL A 97 -10.79 7.63 7.37
N ILE A 98 -9.64 8.28 7.24
CA ILE A 98 -9.47 9.65 7.71
C ILE A 98 -10.41 10.47 6.84
N GLY A 99 -11.45 11.04 7.46
CA GLY A 99 -12.65 11.51 6.76
C GLY A 99 -12.30 12.33 5.53
N THR A 100 -12.53 11.76 4.34
CA THR A 100 -12.39 12.48 3.07
C THR A 100 -13.20 13.78 3.10
N LYS A 101 -14.36 13.74 3.77
CA LYS A 101 -15.17 14.92 4.10
C LYS A 101 -14.44 15.95 4.95
N MET A 102 -13.66 15.56 5.95
CA MET A 102 -12.87 16.55 6.73
C MET A 102 -11.84 17.23 5.84
N ILE A 103 -11.23 16.51 4.89
CA ILE A 103 -10.29 17.09 3.93
C ILE A 103 -11.04 18.00 2.93
N GLU A 104 -12.17 17.55 2.38
CA GLU A 104 -13.03 18.34 1.49
C GLU A 104 -13.54 19.61 2.18
N ASP A 105 -14.07 19.49 3.40
CA ASP A 105 -14.57 20.62 4.22
C ASP A 105 -13.45 21.64 4.53
N LEU A 106 -12.22 21.16 4.77
CA LEU A 106 -11.03 22.03 4.95
C LEU A 106 -10.65 22.75 3.65
N VAL A 107 -10.81 22.11 2.49
CA VAL A 107 -10.49 22.68 1.17
C VAL A 107 -11.56 23.69 0.72
N GLU A 108 -12.84 23.44 1.02
CA GLU A 108 -13.95 24.31 0.63
C GLU A 108 -14.06 25.60 1.46
N GLY A 109 -13.52 25.61 2.68
CA GLY A 109 -13.57 26.76 3.60
C GLY A 109 -12.55 27.88 3.34
N GLU A 110 -11.50 27.64 2.53
CA GLU A 110 -10.41 28.59 2.29
C GLU A 110 -10.42 29.09 0.83
N SER A 111 -10.33 30.41 0.62
CA SER A 111 -10.42 31.03 -0.71
C SER A 111 -9.21 30.80 -1.62
N GLU A 112 -8.15 30.20 -1.08
CA GLU A 112 -6.98 29.71 -1.81
C GLU A 112 -6.81 28.24 -1.47
N THR A 113 -6.83 27.33 -2.44
CA THR A 113 -6.66 25.88 -2.24
C THR A 113 -5.33 25.59 -1.53
N PRO A 114 -5.31 25.24 -0.23
CA PRO A 114 -4.07 24.98 0.46
C PRO A 114 -3.55 23.60 0.04
N ASN A 115 -2.26 23.49 -0.21
CA ASN A 115 -1.61 22.19 -0.29
C ASN A 115 -1.48 21.63 1.14
N PHE A 116 -2.29 20.64 1.49
CA PHE A 116 -2.21 19.98 2.79
C PHE A 116 -1.19 18.83 2.76
N ILE A 117 -0.34 18.78 3.78
CA ILE A 117 0.57 17.65 4.03
C ILE A 117 0.00 16.85 5.21
N ILE A 118 -0.32 15.58 4.97
CA ILE A 118 -0.83 14.67 6.00
C ILE A 118 0.33 13.83 6.53
N TYR A 119 0.66 14.00 7.80
CA TYR A 119 1.57 13.13 8.52
C TYR A 119 0.77 11.93 9.04
N GLY A 120 0.87 10.79 8.34
CA GLY A 120 0.29 9.54 8.80
C GLY A 120 0.96 9.00 10.07
N ALA A 121 0.50 7.85 10.53
CA ALA A 121 1.24 7.05 11.51
C ALA A 121 2.60 6.64 10.93
N ASN A 122 3.55 6.39 11.83
CA ASN A 122 4.95 6.24 11.43
C ASN A 122 5.19 5.14 10.38
N LEU A 123 4.40 4.04 10.39
CA LEU A 123 4.46 2.97 9.38
C LEU A 123 3.28 3.12 8.42
N THR A 124 3.61 3.27 7.13
CA THR A 124 2.63 3.51 6.07
C THR A 124 2.62 2.40 5.02
N PHE A 125 1.45 1.89 4.66
CA PHE A 125 1.23 0.95 3.57
C PHE A 125 0.51 1.64 2.41
N ILE A 126 1.02 1.49 1.19
CA ILE A 126 0.55 2.21 0.00
C ILE A 126 0.20 1.20 -1.10
N ASP A 127 -1.07 1.19 -1.51
CA ASP A 127 -1.58 0.40 -2.61
C ASP A 127 -1.47 1.15 -3.93
N ILE A 128 -0.58 0.67 -4.80
CA ILE A 128 -0.36 1.19 -6.15
C ILE A 128 -0.63 0.06 -7.18
N GLU A 129 -1.28 -1.03 -6.77
CA GLU A 129 -1.56 -2.18 -7.63
C GLU A 129 -2.54 -1.85 -8.76
N GLY A 130 -3.37 -0.81 -8.59
CA GLY A 130 -4.32 -0.34 -9.60
C GLY A 130 -3.74 0.65 -10.61
N VAL A 131 -2.47 1.04 -10.49
CA VAL A 131 -1.86 2.02 -11.40
C VAL A 131 -1.31 1.31 -12.64
N PRO A 132 -1.70 1.70 -13.86
CA PRO A 132 -1.33 1.03 -15.11
C PRO A 132 0.09 1.38 -15.58
N LEU A 133 1.09 1.09 -14.76
CA LEU A 133 2.49 1.52 -14.95
C LEU A 133 3.13 0.98 -16.22
N TYR A 134 2.67 -0.18 -16.70
CA TYR A 134 3.17 -0.85 -17.89
C TYR A 134 2.27 -0.65 -19.13
N GLU A 135 1.24 0.20 -19.03
CA GLU A 135 0.38 0.56 -20.16
C GLU A 135 0.89 1.79 -20.93
N LEU A 136 1.84 2.55 -20.37
CA LEU A 136 2.51 3.62 -21.08
C LEU A 136 3.22 3.07 -22.33
N GLU A 137 2.96 3.68 -23.48
CA GLU A 137 3.54 3.30 -24.76
C GLU A 137 4.16 4.50 -25.44
N LEU A 138 5.47 4.44 -25.68
CA LEU A 138 6.23 5.48 -26.35
C LEU A 138 6.92 4.86 -27.57
N LYS A 139 6.53 5.27 -28.78
CA LYS A 139 7.05 4.72 -30.05
C LYS A 139 6.95 3.18 -30.09
N ASP A 140 5.78 2.64 -29.78
CA ASP A 140 5.49 1.21 -29.74
C ASP A 140 6.31 0.40 -28.71
N GLN A 141 6.90 1.09 -27.72
CA GLN A 141 7.68 0.48 -26.65
C GLN A 141 7.02 0.69 -25.29
N LYS A 142 6.97 -0.38 -24.51
CA LYS A 142 6.45 -0.39 -23.13
C LYS A 142 7.59 -0.48 -22.11
N PRO A 143 7.40 0.06 -20.89
CA PRO A 143 8.37 -0.06 -19.82
C PRO A 143 8.73 -1.53 -19.54
N ILE A 144 10.03 -1.84 -19.47
CA ILE A 144 10.52 -3.14 -19.02
C ILE A 144 10.68 -3.22 -17.49
N HIS A 145 10.84 -2.06 -16.87
CA HIS A 145 11.04 -1.85 -15.44
C HIS A 145 10.49 -0.48 -15.07
N VAL A 146 9.95 -0.38 -13.85
CA VAL A 146 9.48 0.86 -13.25
C VAL A 146 10.04 0.87 -11.84
N ASP A 147 10.79 1.92 -11.53
CA ASP A 147 11.35 2.16 -10.20
C ASP A 147 10.53 3.24 -9.49
N PHE A 148 10.38 3.10 -8.18
CA PHE A 148 9.68 4.06 -7.35
C PHE A 148 10.65 4.64 -6.32
N SER A 149 10.61 5.95 -6.17
CA SER A 149 11.21 6.62 -5.02
C SER A 149 10.09 7.31 -4.25
N ILE A 150 10.21 7.27 -2.93
CA ILE A 150 9.30 7.95 -2.03
C ILE A 150 10.13 8.85 -1.12
N ASP A 151 9.71 10.09 -1.00
CA ASP A 151 10.27 11.06 -0.07
C ASP A 151 9.32 11.25 1.12
N GLY A 152 9.84 11.76 2.24
CA GLY A 152 9.03 12.02 3.44
C GLY A 152 8.58 10.76 4.18
N VAL A 153 9.37 9.69 4.14
CA VAL A 153 9.08 8.46 4.91
C VAL A 153 9.37 8.69 6.39
N GLY A 154 8.38 8.43 7.24
CA GLY A 154 8.51 8.54 8.71
C GLY A 154 9.41 7.47 9.32
N ASP A 155 9.68 7.60 10.61
CA ASP A 155 10.69 6.81 11.33
C ASP A 155 10.43 5.29 11.32
N GLU A 156 9.18 4.84 11.17
CA GLU A 156 8.86 3.40 11.14
C GLU A 156 8.80 2.83 9.70
N GLY A 157 8.92 3.68 8.69
CA GLY A 157 9.07 3.28 7.29
C GLY A 157 7.80 3.29 6.44
N ALA A 158 7.97 2.93 5.16
CA ALA A 158 6.89 2.85 4.18
C ALA A 158 6.98 1.55 3.36
N VAL A 159 5.82 1.02 3.00
CA VAL A 159 5.67 -0.22 2.22
C VAL A 159 4.75 0.04 1.05
N LEU A 160 5.27 -0.13 -0.17
CA LEU A 160 4.52 0.04 -1.40
C LEU A 160 4.27 -1.35 -2.02
N VAL A 161 3.03 -1.60 -2.43
CA VAL A 161 2.66 -2.79 -3.20
C VAL A 161 2.29 -2.39 -4.61
N LEU A 162 2.99 -2.98 -5.58
CA LEU A 162 3.03 -2.56 -6.97
C LEU A 162 2.70 -3.73 -7.90
N GLN A 163 2.29 -3.41 -9.12
CA GLN A 163 2.22 -4.40 -10.20
C GLN A 163 3.62 -4.91 -10.55
N CYS A 164 3.77 -6.23 -10.73
CA CYS A 164 5.01 -6.82 -11.20
C CYS A 164 5.09 -6.77 -12.74
N PRO A 165 6.25 -6.46 -13.33
CA PRO A 165 6.43 -6.49 -14.78
C PRO A 165 6.20 -7.89 -15.34
N GLN A 166 5.55 -7.97 -16.51
CA GLN A 166 5.08 -9.24 -17.09
C GLN A 166 6.18 -10.14 -17.67
N LYS A 167 7.37 -9.60 -17.99
CA LYS A 167 8.38 -10.28 -18.84
C LYS A 167 9.72 -10.55 -18.17
N THR A 168 9.98 -10.04 -16.98
CA THR A 168 11.37 -9.89 -16.50
C THR A 168 11.93 -11.12 -15.80
N TYR A 169 11.10 -12.04 -15.29
CA TYR A 169 11.57 -13.25 -14.61
C TYR A 169 10.65 -14.44 -14.92
N GLY A 170 11.22 -15.51 -15.51
CA GLY A 170 10.55 -16.59 -16.24
C GLY A 170 9.24 -17.16 -15.68
N SER A 171 8.40 -17.67 -16.59
CA SER A 171 7.09 -18.37 -16.42
C SER A 171 6.08 -17.82 -15.40
N GLY A 172 6.38 -16.72 -14.70
CA GLY A 172 5.52 -16.08 -13.72
C GLY A 172 4.45 -15.27 -14.44
N GLY A 173 3.37 -15.93 -14.85
CA GLY A 173 2.26 -15.31 -15.55
C GLY A 173 1.73 -14.04 -14.87
N SER A 174 1.09 -13.19 -15.67
CA SER A 174 0.44 -11.94 -15.27
C SER A 174 -0.24 -12.03 -13.89
N GLY A 175 0.11 -11.11 -12.98
CA GLY A 175 -0.50 -10.98 -11.65
C GLY A 175 0.39 -11.30 -10.44
N GLY A 176 1.72 -11.29 -10.58
CA GLY A 176 2.62 -11.15 -9.43
C GLY A 176 2.60 -9.73 -8.86
N LYS A 177 3.21 -9.54 -7.68
CA LYS A 177 3.32 -8.24 -7.00
C LYS A 177 4.77 -7.91 -6.71
N MET A 178 5.13 -6.66 -6.89
CA MET A 178 6.42 -6.09 -6.47
C MET A 178 6.17 -5.38 -5.14
N VAL A 179 6.95 -5.70 -4.12
CA VAL A 179 6.91 -5.00 -2.83
C VAL A 179 8.17 -4.18 -2.71
N MET A 180 8.02 -2.91 -2.35
CA MET A 180 9.13 -2.02 -2.02
C MET A 180 8.98 -1.54 -0.58
N LEU A 181 10.03 -1.65 0.21
CA LEU A 181 10.07 -1.22 1.60
C LEU A 181 11.17 -0.19 1.78
N SER A 182 10.83 0.93 2.39
CA SER A 182 11.78 1.94 2.87
C SER A 182 11.77 1.87 4.39
N LEU A 183 12.81 1.31 4.99
CA LEU A 183 12.91 1.08 6.44
C LEU A 183 14.14 1.81 7.01
N PRO A 184 14.11 2.22 8.30
CA PRO A 184 15.26 2.82 8.97
C PRO A 184 16.46 1.88 9.02
#